data_AF-A0A7V3SBH1-F1
#
_entry.id   AF-A0A7V3SBH1-F1
#
_cell.length_a   1.000
_cell.length_b   1.000
_cell.length_c   1.000
_cell.angle_alpha   90.00
_cell.angle_beta   90.00
_cell.angle_gamma   90.00
#
_symmetry.space_group_name_H-M   'P 1'
#
loop_
_entity.id
_entity.type
_entity.pdbx_description
1 polymer ?
#
loop_
_entity_poly.entity_id
_entity_poly.type
_entity_poly.pdbx_seq_one_letter_code
_entity_poly.pdbx_strand_id
1 'polypeptide(L)'
;MCPVACGLFLNAKNMVMLPAACGISCEVCALKAKCGGCVSGTDPDAPEVLRRMKEGKGNPCPVLACAIENRVEYCLSCPKFPCRIHYKHRTPYSKKALDLFKKFKAE
;
A
#
# COMPACT_ATOMS: atom_id res chain seq x y z
N MET A 1 -1.20 -9.83 -31.58
CA MET A 1 -0.71 -8.57 -30.97
C MET A 1 -1.83 -7.56 -31.14
N CYS A 2 -2.83 -7.52 -30.26
CA CYS A 2 -2.79 -6.87 -28.95
C CYS A 2 -3.85 -7.57 -28.07
N PRO A 3 -3.54 -8.08 -26.86
CA PRO A 3 -4.54 -8.72 -26.02
C PRO A 3 -5.38 -7.65 -25.30
N VAL A 4 -6.26 -6.98 -26.05
CA VAL A 4 -7.46 -6.32 -25.51
C VAL A 4 -8.48 -7.40 -25.14
N ALA A 5 -8.12 -8.20 -24.15
CA ALA A 5 -8.97 -9.17 -23.47
C ALA A 5 -8.81 -9.06 -21.93
N CYS A 6 -8.42 -7.87 -21.46
CA CYS A 6 -8.46 -7.49 -20.04
C CYS A 6 -9.35 -6.25 -19.85
N GLY A 7 -10.42 -6.16 -20.64
CA GLY A 7 -11.48 -5.18 -20.49
C GLY A 7 -12.53 -5.72 -19.55
N LEU A 8 -12.30 -5.56 -18.25
CA LEU A 8 -13.22 -5.88 -17.18
C LEU A 8 -14.58 -5.20 -17.41
N PHE A 9 -15.54 -5.96 -17.95
CA PHE A 9 -16.93 -5.85 -17.52
C PHE A 9 -17.04 -6.57 -16.17
N LEU A 10 -16.67 -5.90 -15.09
CA LEU A 10 -16.99 -6.39 -13.76
C LEU A 10 -17.56 -5.26 -12.91
N ASN A 11 -18.89 -5.18 -13.02
CA ASN A 11 -19.90 -4.86 -12.02
C ASN A 11 -19.39 -4.54 -10.59
N ALA A 12 -20.05 -3.60 -9.92
CA ALA A 12 -19.78 -2.99 -8.60
C ALA A 12 -19.56 -3.92 -7.37
N LYS A 13 -19.31 -5.22 -7.56
CA LYS A 13 -18.89 -6.23 -6.58
C LYS A 13 -17.43 -6.67 -6.77
N ASN A 14 -16.67 -5.87 -7.52
CA ASN A 14 -15.35 -6.21 -8.06
C ASN A 14 -14.25 -6.12 -7.00
N MET A 15 -14.18 -7.12 -6.11
CA MET A 15 -13.12 -7.26 -5.13
C MET A 15 -11.83 -7.69 -5.83
N VAL A 16 -11.13 -6.71 -6.42
CA VAL A 16 -9.78 -6.94 -6.92
C VAL A 16 -8.87 -7.09 -5.70
N MET A 17 -8.28 -8.27 -5.54
CA MET A 17 -7.26 -8.59 -4.54
C MET A 17 -5.95 -7.84 -4.82
N LEU A 18 -6.00 -6.50 -4.90
CA LEU A 18 -4.80 -5.71 -5.13
C LEU A 18 -4.04 -5.52 -3.82
N PRO A 19 -2.70 -5.52 -3.88
CA PRO A 19 -1.90 -5.07 -2.76
C PRO A 19 -2.33 -3.66 -2.32
N ALA A 20 -2.29 -3.41 -1.02
CA ALA A 20 -2.37 -2.03 -0.53
C ALA A 20 -1.07 -1.27 -0.85
N ALA A 21 -1.07 0.04 -0.64
CA ALA A 21 0.10 0.90 -0.80
C ALA A 21 1.35 0.38 -0.05
N CYS A 22 1.20 -0.34 1.06
CA CYS A 22 2.34 -0.94 1.78
C CYS A 22 2.96 -2.17 1.07
N GLY A 23 2.33 -2.68 0.01
CA GLY A 23 2.75 -3.86 -0.75
C GLY A 23 2.26 -5.20 -0.21
N ILE A 24 1.29 -5.20 0.70
CA ILE A 24 0.66 -6.42 1.23
C ILE A 24 -0.80 -6.44 0.79
N SER A 25 -1.30 -7.59 0.30
CA SER A 25 -2.74 -7.76 0.09
C SER A 25 -3.47 -7.66 1.44
N CYS A 26 -4.44 -6.75 1.52
CA CYS A 26 -5.17 -6.54 2.77
C CYS A 26 -6.00 -7.76 3.18
N GLU A 27 -6.37 -8.63 2.23
CA GLU A 27 -7.18 -9.83 2.53
C GLU A 27 -6.43 -10.87 3.36
N VAL A 28 -5.12 -10.99 3.16
CA VAL A 28 -4.26 -11.93 3.90
C VAL A 28 -3.49 -11.24 5.04
N CYS A 29 -3.62 -9.92 5.17
CA CYS A 29 -2.87 -9.15 6.15
C CYS A 29 -3.48 -9.31 7.55
N ALA A 30 -2.78 -10.02 8.44
CA ALA A 30 -3.18 -10.16 9.85
C ALA A 30 -3.32 -8.81 10.59
N LEU A 31 -2.71 -7.73 10.08
CA LEU A 31 -2.80 -6.38 10.63
C LEU A 31 -4.00 -5.59 10.09
N LYS A 32 -4.82 -6.14 9.19
CA LYS A 32 -6.00 -5.45 8.61
C LYS A 32 -6.93 -4.92 9.71
N ALA A 33 -7.14 -5.67 10.79
CA ALA A 33 -7.96 -5.20 11.92
C ALA A 33 -7.39 -3.93 12.60
N LYS A 34 -6.07 -3.74 12.56
CA LYS A 34 -5.39 -2.58 13.15
C LYS A 34 -5.33 -1.38 12.20
N CYS A 35 -5.20 -1.57 10.88
CA CYS A 35 -5.13 -0.47 9.90
C CYS A 35 -6.45 -0.20 9.14
N GLY A 36 -7.39 -1.12 9.14
CA GLY A 36 -8.69 -1.04 8.46
C GLY A 36 -8.67 -1.54 7.01
N GLY A 37 -7.49 -1.88 6.50
CA GLY A 37 -7.24 -2.12 5.08
C GLY A 37 -7.15 -0.81 4.29
N CYS A 38 -6.40 -0.83 3.18
CA CYS A 38 -6.32 0.29 2.24
C CYS A 38 -6.18 -0.21 0.79
N VAL A 39 -6.04 0.75 -0.11
CA VAL A 39 -5.85 0.61 -1.55
C VAL A 39 -4.41 0.99 -1.94
N SER A 40 -4.08 0.93 -3.24
CA SER A 40 -2.80 1.39 -3.78
C SER A 40 -2.66 2.93 -3.65
N GLY A 41 -1.45 3.46 -3.74
CA GLY A 41 -1.24 4.92 -3.63
C GLY A 41 -1.71 5.72 -4.85
N THR A 42 -1.97 5.07 -5.98
CA THR A 42 -2.48 5.68 -7.22
C THR A 42 -3.96 5.38 -7.46
N ASP A 43 -4.60 4.67 -6.56
CA ASP A 43 -6.03 4.40 -6.62
C ASP A 43 -6.82 5.73 -6.47
N PRO A 44 -7.85 5.98 -7.31
CA PRO A 44 -8.69 7.17 -7.20
C PRO A 44 -9.34 7.35 -5.82
N ASP A 45 -9.63 6.26 -5.12
CA ASP A 45 -10.25 6.28 -3.78
C ASP A 45 -9.22 6.46 -2.66
N ALA A 46 -7.92 6.43 -2.95
CA ALA A 46 -6.85 6.51 -1.94
C ALA A 46 -6.94 7.76 -1.03
N PRO A 47 -7.23 8.99 -1.53
CA PRO A 47 -7.39 10.16 -0.68
C PRO A 47 -8.56 10.04 0.31
N GLU A 48 -9.69 9.48 -0.13
CA GLU A 48 -10.87 9.26 0.72
C GLU A 48 -10.60 8.16 1.76
N VAL A 49 -9.95 7.06 1.37
CA VAL A 49 -9.50 6.01 2.30
C VAL A 49 -8.57 6.59 3.36
N LEU A 50 -7.62 7.45 2.96
CA LEU A 50 -6.71 8.10 3.90
C LEU A 50 -7.46 9.01 4.90
N ARG A 51 -8.47 9.75 4.42
CA ARG A 51 -9.33 10.60 5.27
C ARG A 51 -10.08 9.76 6.30
N ARG A 52 -10.73 8.67 5.87
CA ARG A 52 -11.44 7.74 6.77
C ARG A 52 -10.51 7.11 7.81
N MET A 53 -9.27 6.78 7.44
CA MET A 53 -8.27 6.29 8.40
C MET A 53 -7.96 7.33 9.47
N LYS A 54 -7.79 8.60 9.08
CA LYS A 54 -7.54 9.70 10.02
C LYS A 54 -8.72 9.90 10.97
N GLU A 55 -9.95 9.88 10.46
CA GLU A 55 -11.17 10.03 11.26
C GLU A 55 -11.36 8.87 12.24
N GLY A 56 -11.13 7.63 11.81
CA GLY A 56 -11.33 6.45 12.66
C GLY A 56 -10.22 6.20 13.69
N LYS A 57 -8.99 6.68 13.46
CA LYS A 57 -7.81 6.34 14.30
C LYS A 57 -7.08 7.55 14.88
N GLY A 58 -7.57 8.76 14.61
CA GLY A 58 -6.94 10.01 14.99
C GLY A 58 -5.67 10.36 14.19
N ASN A 59 -5.11 9.44 13.42
CA ASN A 59 -3.91 9.66 12.62
C ASN A 59 -3.99 8.98 11.23
N PRO A 60 -3.56 9.67 10.15
CA PRO A 60 -3.50 9.07 8.82
C PRO A 60 -2.40 8.02 8.73
N CYS A 61 -2.56 7.01 7.87
CA CYS A 61 -1.48 6.07 7.57
C CYS A 61 -0.33 6.80 6.85
N PRO A 62 0.87 6.88 7.43
CA PRO A 62 1.98 7.64 6.83
C PRO A 62 2.51 7.00 5.54
N VAL A 63 2.35 5.68 5.39
CA VAL A 63 2.72 4.94 4.18
C VAL A 63 1.79 5.29 3.03
N LEU A 64 0.47 5.26 3.27
CA LEU A 64 -0.53 5.61 2.26
C LEU A 64 -0.45 7.09 1.87
N ALA A 65 -0.30 7.99 2.86
CA ALA A 65 -0.13 9.42 2.60
C ALA A 65 1.07 9.71 1.69
N CYS A 66 2.22 9.12 1.99
CA CYS A 66 3.41 9.26 1.14
C CYS A 66 3.20 8.68 -0.26
N ALA A 67 2.53 7.53 -0.36
CA ALA A 67 2.29 6.87 -1.63
C ALA A 67 1.39 7.72 -2.55
N ILE A 68 0.33 8.33 -2.00
CA ILE A 68 -0.53 9.29 -2.69
C ILE A 68 0.27 10.51 -3.16
N GLU A 69 0.99 11.15 -2.25
CA GLU A 69 1.76 12.38 -2.53
C GLU A 69 2.81 12.17 -3.62
N ASN A 70 3.46 11.00 -3.63
CA ASN A 70 4.53 10.69 -4.57
C ASN A 70 4.05 9.88 -5.79
N ARG A 71 2.73 9.66 -5.94
CA ARG A 71 2.13 8.83 -7.00
C ARG A 71 2.79 7.45 -7.12
N VAL A 72 3.06 6.83 -5.99
CA VAL A 72 3.63 5.48 -5.91
C VAL A 72 2.50 4.50 -5.71
N GLU A 73 2.34 3.55 -6.63
CA GLU A 73 1.28 2.54 -6.55
C GLU A 73 1.50 1.61 -5.33
N TYR A 74 2.67 0.96 -5.25
CA TYR A 74 3.05 0.05 -4.16
C TYR A 74 4.45 0.37 -3.61
N CYS A 75 4.59 0.41 -2.29
CA CYS A 75 5.86 0.72 -1.63
C CYS A 75 6.94 -0.31 -1.93
N LEU A 76 6.63 -1.61 -2.01
CA LEU A 76 7.65 -2.63 -2.31
C LEU A 76 8.32 -2.39 -3.68
N SER A 77 7.57 -1.88 -4.66
CA SER A 77 8.06 -1.51 -5.99
C SER A 77 8.68 -0.11 -6.05
N CYS A 78 8.59 0.68 -4.98
CA CYS A 78 9.16 2.02 -4.95
C CYS A 78 10.70 1.94 -5.00
N PRO A 79 11.37 2.74 -5.85
CA PRO A 79 12.84 2.80 -5.90
C PRO A 79 13.47 3.22 -4.57
N LYS A 80 12.76 4.03 -3.78
CA LYS A 80 13.22 4.50 -2.47
C LYS A 80 12.96 3.51 -1.33
N PHE A 81 12.22 2.42 -1.59
CA PHE A 81 11.92 1.43 -0.56
C PHE A 81 13.08 0.46 -0.37
N PRO A 82 13.48 0.16 0.89
CA PRO A 82 12.91 0.64 2.15
C PRO A 82 13.36 2.07 2.53
N CYS A 83 12.41 2.94 2.91
CA CYS A 83 12.66 4.38 3.13
C CYS A 83 12.50 4.82 4.60
N ARG A 84 12.89 6.07 4.89
CA ARG A 84 12.73 6.75 6.20
C ARG A 84 11.38 6.52 6.87
N ILE A 85 10.28 6.58 6.10
CA ILE A 85 8.92 6.45 6.64
C ILE A 85 8.71 5.05 7.23
N HIS A 86 9.16 4.02 6.52
CA HIS A 86 9.08 2.63 6.99
C HIS A 86 9.96 2.40 8.22
N TYR A 87 11.18 2.96 8.25
CA TYR A 87 12.04 2.86 9.43
C TYR A 87 11.48 3.61 10.66
N LYS A 88 10.87 4.78 10.46
CA LYS A 88 10.29 5.58 11.55
C LYS A 88 9.05 4.93 12.15
N HIS A 89 8.13 4.46 11.31
CA HIS A 89 6.83 3.96 11.75
C HIS A 89 6.78 2.44 11.95
N ARG A 90 7.79 1.69 11.48
CA ARG A 90 7.94 0.23 11.64
C ARG A 90 6.67 -0.57 11.37
N THR A 91 5.88 -0.10 10.39
CA THR A 91 4.58 -0.68 10.02
C THR A 91 4.49 -0.77 8.51
N PRO A 92 4.12 -1.92 7.92
CA PRO A 92 3.88 -3.22 8.56
C PRO A 92 5.17 -4.01 8.84
N TYR A 93 6.33 -3.49 8.42
CA TYR A 93 7.60 -4.23 8.46
C TYR A 93 8.44 -3.85 9.69
N SER A 94 9.02 -4.87 10.33
CA SER A 94 10.02 -4.69 11.38
C SER A 94 11.32 -4.13 10.80
N LYS A 95 12.16 -3.54 11.65
CA LYS A 95 13.51 -3.08 11.25
C LYS A 95 14.30 -4.20 10.57
N LYS A 96 14.27 -5.42 11.13
CA LYS A 96 14.99 -6.58 10.56
C LYS A 96 14.52 -6.91 9.14
N ALA A 97 13.21 -6.88 8.88
CA ALA A 97 12.67 -7.11 7.55
C ALA A 97 13.07 -5.99 6.57
N LEU A 98 13.02 -4.73 7.02
CA LEU A 98 13.46 -3.59 6.21
C LEU A 98 14.96 -3.65 5.90
N ASP A 99 15.80 -4.02 6.86
CA ASP A 99 17.24 -4.21 6.64
C ASP A 99 17.50 -5.32 5.61
N LEU A 100 16.70 -6.40 5.64
CA LEU A 100 16.78 -7.49 4.66
C LEU A 100 16.39 -7.03 3.25
N PHE A 101 15.27 -6.33 3.09
CA PHE A 101 14.89 -5.72 1.80
C PHE A 101 15.98 -4.76 1.28
N LYS A 102 16.58 -3.97 2.17
CA LYS A 102 17.64 -3.03 1.81
C LYS A 102 18.87 -3.76 1.27
N LYS A 103 19.25 -4.88 1.90
CA LYS A 103 20.37 -5.70 1.48
C LYS A 103 20.14 -6.28 0.08
N PHE A 104 19.00 -6.94 -0.14
CA PHE A 104 18.75 -7.64 -1.41
C PHE A 104 18.35 -6.74 -2.58
N LYS A 105 17.86 -5.52 -2.35
CA LYS A 105 17.59 -4.55 -3.43
C LYS A 105 18.84 -3.79 -3.89
N ALA A 106 19.95 -3.90 -3.17
CA ALA A 106 21.23 -3.28 -3.53
C ALA A 106 22.13 -4.23 -4.36
N GLU A 107 21.71 -5.49 -4.51
CA GLU A 107 22.28 -6.51 -5.41
C GLU A 107 21.61 -6.43 -6.79
#